data_AF-A0A967HI65-F1
#
_entry.id   AF-A0A967HI65-F1
#
_cell.length_a   1.000
_cell.length_b   1.000
_cell.length_c   1.000
_cell.angle_alpha   90.00
_cell.angle_beta   90.00
_cell.angle_gamma   90.00
#
_symmetry.space_group_name_H-M   'P 1'
#
loop_
_entity.id
_entity.type
_entity.pdbx_description
1 polymer ?
#
loop_
_entity_poly.entity_id
_entity_poly.type
_entity_poly.pdbx_seq_one_letter_code
_entity_poly.pdbx_strand_id
1 'polypeptide(L)'
;EQAINPIRTGRSARAQYYLQAGEIRSATNELEDIVIYDLHEPRQTQTIYADSGFMAFNEQRTDLFLTLHDGWINQIEAETPERFVRTYFDQYRIQIRGVGNELTRTDSSSYRSDREMSLAMLKEAAVHARTRRDSLQAEAAQISVDALDRILEGPGGQLEDSPRQRIELREGTYPARGDSVYDGLVRRVHSQVGAIAGRIPVLERRANVHLVEYHKKYAISWAVIVFILLGAPLAVRFPRGGVGLVIAASIGIFAVYYAGLIGGESLADESTLPPWVAMWAPNVLFLFVALWGLSRIGKEAATTRGGGWDDMWHSIKGLLARPVRRLRRSEAR
;
A
#
# COMPACT_ATOMS: atom_id res chain seq x y z
N GLU A 1 4.76 -4.62 19.82
CA GLU A 1 4.43 -4.01 18.51
C GLU A 1 5.37 -2.83 18.31
N GLN A 2 6.24 -2.85 17.29
CA GLN A 2 7.23 -1.78 17.10
C GLN A 2 6.65 -0.61 16.28
N ALA A 3 6.30 0.50 16.93
CA ALA A 3 5.75 1.66 16.24
C ALA A 3 6.87 2.60 15.79
N ILE A 4 7.17 2.66 14.48
CA ILE A 4 8.07 3.66 13.90
C ILE A 4 7.21 4.86 13.46
N ASN A 5 7.24 5.95 14.21
CA ASN A 5 6.51 7.16 13.85
C ASN A 5 7.50 8.24 13.36
N PRO A 6 7.39 8.70 12.10
CA PRO A 6 8.12 9.89 11.67
C PRO A 6 7.49 11.11 12.34
N ILE A 7 8.28 11.82 13.15
CA ILE A 7 7.82 13.06 13.79
C ILE A 7 8.35 14.22 12.96
N ARG A 8 7.43 14.85 12.22
CA ARG A 8 7.71 16.03 11.39
C ARG A 8 7.56 17.30 12.23
N THR A 9 8.56 18.17 12.16
CA THR A 9 8.54 19.48 12.81
C THR A 9 8.22 20.57 11.78
N GLY A 10 7.35 21.53 12.12
CA GLY A 10 6.87 22.56 11.19
C GLY A 10 7.93 23.39 10.44
N ARG A 11 7.55 23.81 9.23
CA ARG A 11 8.20 24.74 8.25
C ARG A 11 9.57 24.39 7.68
N SER A 12 10.29 23.39 8.18
CA SER A 12 11.50 22.87 7.55
C SER A 12 11.39 21.38 7.36
N ALA A 13 11.37 20.91 6.11
CA ALA A 13 11.40 19.50 5.72
C ALA A 13 12.72 18.76 6.11
N ARG A 14 13.50 19.30 7.05
CA ARG A 14 14.87 18.91 7.36
C ARG A 14 15.11 18.40 8.79
N ALA A 15 14.17 18.57 9.72
CA ALA A 15 14.28 17.96 11.04
C ALA A 15 13.38 16.73 11.11
N GLN A 16 13.99 15.55 11.00
CA GLN A 16 13.31 14.27 11.02
C GLN A 16 13.75 13.50 12.26
N TYR A 17 12.87 13.42 13.26
CA TYR A 17 13.00 12.46 14.34
C TYR A 17 12.24 11.19 13.95
N TYR A 18 12.88 10.03 14.11
CA TYR A 18 12.20 8.74 14.01
C TYR A 18 12.20 8.10 15.38
N LEU A 19 11.01 7.90 15.95
CA LEU A 19 10.83 7.21 17.23
C LEU A 19 10.35 5.78 16.96
N GLN A 20 11.03 4.82 17.57
CA GLN A 20 10.64 3.42 17.67
C GLN A 20 10.48 3.05 19.15
N ALA A 21 9.40 2.34 19.49
CA ALA A 21 9.20 1.77 20.82
C ALA A 21 8.69 0.32 20.66
N GLY A 22 9.15 -0.61 21.51
CA GLY A 22 8.74 -2.02 21.48
C GLY A 22 7.33 -2.26 22.02
N GLU A 23 6.93 -1.49 23.04
CA GLU A 23 5.57 -1.44 23.58
C GLU A 23 5.14 0.01 23.86
N ILE A 24 3.86 0.32 23.63
CA ILE A 24 3.27 1.63 23.91
C ILE A 24 1.98 1.43 24.71
N ARG A 25 1.99 1.85 25.98
CA ARG A 25 0.81 1.80 26.86
C ARG A 25 0.01 3.10 26.71
N SER A 26 -1.05 3.06 25.89
CA SER A 26 -1.84 4.26 25.55
C SER A 26 -2.60 4.89 26.73
N ALA A 27 -2.89 4.13 27.79
CA ALA A 27 -3.57 4.65 28.98
C ALA A 27 -2.66 5.50 29.88
N THR A 28 -1.37 5.14 29.94
CA THR A 28 -0.37 5.78 30.82
C THR A 28 0.62 6.68 30.05
N ASN A 29 0.62 6.60 28.72
CA ASN A 29 1.60 7.22 27.83
C ASN A 29 3.04 6.73 28.06
N GLU A 30 3.19 5.51 28.57
CA GLU A 30 4.48 4.86 28.76
C GLU A 30 4.94 4.16 27.48
N LEU A 31 6.25 4.13 27.32
CA LEU A 31 7.00 3.57 26.19
C LEU A 31 8.08 2.65 26.77
N GLU A 32 8.27 1.48 26.18
CA GLU A 32 9.32 0.51 26.52
C GLU A 32 10.13 0.17 25.27
N ASP A 33 11.42 -0.20 25.44
CA ASP A 33 12.37 -0.51 24.36
C ASP A 33 12.45 0.60 23.30
N ILE A 34 12.93 1.78 23.71
CA ILE A 34 12.87 3.01 22.92
C ILE A 34 14.15 3.19 22.12
N VAL A 35 14.00 3.43 20.81
CA VAL A 35 15.08 3.88 19.92
C VAL A 35 14.65 5.14 19.18
N ILE A 36 15.44 6.20 19.27
CA ILE A 36 15.20 7.47 18.57
C ILE A 36 16.36 7.75 17.63
N TYR A 37 16.07 7.92 16.35
CA TYR A 37 17.01 8.46 15.38
C TYR A 37 16.78 9.95 15.26
N ASP A 38 17.80 10.71 15.64
CA ASP A 38 17.82 12.14 15.46
C ASP A 38 18.69 12.51 14.25
N LEU A 39 18.00 12.95 13.18
CA LEU A 39 18.58 13.37 11.92
C LEU A 39 18.39 14.88 11.68
N HIS A 40 18.13 15.67 12.73
CA HIS A 40 17.89 17.11 12.57
C HIS A 40 19.13 17.86 12.06
N GLU A 41 20.33 17.35 12.34
CA GLU A 41 21.59 17.98 11.98
C GLU A 41 22.35 17.14 10.93
N PRO A 42 22.49 17.61 9.67
CA PRO A 42 23.08 16.81 8.58
C PRO A 42 24.54 16.41 8.81
N ARG A 43 25.24 17.15 9.67
CA ARG A 43 26.65 16.94 10.00
C ARG A 43 26.85 16.01 11.19
N GLN A 44 25.79 15.69 11.91
CA GLN A 44 25.85 14.90 13.13
C GLN A 44 24.59 14.07 13.28
N THR A 45 24.76 12.76 13.18
CA THR A 45 23.64 11.83 13.42
C THR A 45 23.72 11.33 14.86
N GLN A 46 22.58 11.34 15.55
CA GLN A 46 22.47 10.79 16.90
C GLN A 46 21.45 9.65 16.91
N THR A 47 21.76 8.57 17.62
CA THR A 47 20.82 7.48 17.89
C THR A 47 20.74 7.27 19.39
N ILE A 48 19.54 7.39 19.94
CA ILE A 48 19.26 7.36 21.37
C ILE A 48 18.55 6.04 21.67
N TYR A 49 19.04 5.32 22.65
CA TYR A 49 18.45 4.09 23.16
C TYR A 49 18.03 4.33 24.60
N ALA A 50 16.86 3.84 25.00
CA ALA A 50 16.38 3.89 26.38
C ALA A 50 15.52 2.68 26.69
N ASP A 51 15.61 2.19 27.92
CA ASP A 51 14.83 1.03 28.37
C ASP A 51 13.34 1.40 28.52
N SER A 52 13.08 2.56 29.11
CA SER A 52 11.71 3.05 29.32
C SER A 52 11.59 4.57 29.14
N GLY A 53 10.36 5.05 29.07
CA GLY A 53 10.08 6.47 28.97
C GLY A 53 8.60 6.77 28.91
N PHE A 54 8.26 8.05 28.92
CA PHE A 54 6.89 8.49 28.73
C PHE A 54 6.81 9.72 27.83
N MET A 55 5.66 9.86 27.18
CA MET A 55 5.38 10.95 26.27
C MET A 55 4.32 11.90 26.83
N ALA A 56 4.55 13.21 26.74
CA ALA A 56 3.61 14.23 27.19
C ALA A 56 3.57 15.40 26.20
N PHE A 57 2.41 16.03 26.03
CA PHE A 57 2.31 17.26 25.25
C PHE A 57 2.37 18.49 26.15
N ASN A 58 2.77 19.62 25.59
CA ASN A 58 2.55 20.91 26.26
C ASN A 58 1.04 21.24 26.37
N GLU A 59 0.69 22.21 27.22
CA GLU A 59 -0.71 22.63 27.46
C GLU A 59 -1.46 22.99 26.17
N GLN A 60 -0.75 23.57 25.20
CA GLN A 60 -1.29 23.98 23.91
C GLN A 60 -1.33 22.84 22.86
N ARG A 61 -0.87 21.63 23.22
CA ARG A 61 -0.74 20.45 22.34
C ARG A 61 0.04 20.68 21.04
N THR A 62 0.97 21.63 21.03
CA THR A 62 1.83 21.93 19.87
C THR A 62 3.14 21.15 19.89
N ASP A 63 3.67 20.85 21.08
CA ASP A 63 5.00 20.28 21.26
C ASP A 63 4.91 18.95 22.01
N LEU A 64 5.76 18.00 21.63
CA LEU A 64 5.88 16.69 22.25
C LEU A 64 7.14 16.65 23.12
N PHE A 65 6.98 16.25 24.37
CA PHE A 65 8.07 15.92 25.28
C PHE A 65 8.18 14.42 25.44
N LEU A 66 9.41 13.91 25.29
CA LEU A 66 9.78 12.54 25.60
C LEU A 66 10.71 12.59 26.79
N THR A 67 10.35 11.92 27.88
CA THR A 67 11.24 11.70 29.01
C THR A 67 11.66 10.23 28.97
N LEU A 68 12.93 9.99 28.74
CA LEU A 68 13.54 8.68 28.61
C LEU A 68 14.32 8.34 29.88
N HIS A 69 14.35 7.06 30.22
CA HIS A 69 15.00 6.50 31.40
C HIS A 69 15.94 5.38 31.00
N ASP A 70 17.09 5.34 31.68
CA ASP A 70 18.09 4.26 31.58
C ASP A 70 18.51 3.95 30.15
N GLY A 71 19.41 4.78 29.61
CA GLY A 71 19.73 4.73 28.19
C GLY A 71 21.12 5.23 27.80
N TRP A 72 21.38 5.24 26.50
CA TRP A 72 22.60 5.80 25.94
C TRP A 72 22.36 6.48 24.59
N ILE A 73 23.20 7.45 24.27
CA ILE A 73 23.21 8.19 23.01
C ILE A 73 24.48 7.80 22.26
N ASN A 74 24.33 7.40 21.00
CA ASN A 74 25.41 7.19 20.05
C ASN A 74 25.45 8.40 19.10
N GLN A 75 26.61 9.03 18.97
CA GLN A 75 26.80 10.20 18.12
C GLN A 75 27.94 9.96 17.13
N ILE A 76 27.67 10.25 15.86
CA ILE A 76 28.61 10.12 14.74
C ILE A 76 28.64 11.44 13.96
N GLU A 77 29.85 11.98 13.77
CA GLU A 77 30.09 13.19 12.98
C GLU A 77 30.35 12.81 11.52
N ALA A 78 29.59 13.40 10.58
CA ALA A 78 29.62 13.00 9.17
C ALA A 78 30.98 13.27 8.50
N GLU A 79 31.69 14.30 8.96
CA GLU A 79 33.01 14.68 8.44
C GLU A 79 34.13 13.82 9.03
N THR A 80 33.92 13.19 10.19
CA THR A 80 34.89 12.27 10.83
C THR A 80 34.20 11.02 11.38
N PRO A 81 33.80 10.06 10.52
CA PRO A 81 33.03 8.88 10.94
C PRO A 81 33.75 8.00 11.96
N GLU A 82 35.08 8.11 12.05
CA GLU A 82 35.91 7.40 13.02
C GLU A 82 35.72 7.90 14.46
N ARG A 83 35.18 9.12 14.63
CA ARG A 83 34.90 9.70 15.94
C ARG A 83 33.49 9.32 16.39
N PHE A 84 33.42 8.21 17.12
CA PHE A 84 32.21 7.74 17.77
C PHE A 84 32.17 8.15 19.24
N VAL A 85 31.10 8.82 19.67
CA VAL A 85 30.87 9.16 21.08
C VAL A 85 29.65 8.43 21.60
N ARG A 86 29.77 7.77 22.75
CA ARG A 86 28.66 7.18 23.49
C ARG A 86 28.48 7.85 24.84
N THR A 87 27.28 8.32 25.12
CA THR A 87 26.91 8.99 26.38
C THR A 87 25.80 8.22 27.07
N TYR A 88 26.01 7.79 28.31
CA TYR A 88 24.98 7.13 29.12
C TYR A 88 24.18 8.17 29.92
N PHE A 89 22.91 7.90 30.15
CA PHE A 89 22.02 8.74 30.94
C PHE A 89 21.05 7.91 31.77
N ASP A 90 20.77 8.38 32.99
CA ASP A 90 19.69 7.83 33.82
C ASP A 90 18.33 8.45 33.43
N GLN A 91 18.34 9.75 33.06
CA GLN A 91 17.18 10.45 32.57
C GLN A 91 17.56 11.44 31.45
N TYR A 92 16.90 11.35 30.31
CA TYR A 92 17.10 12.26 29.18
C TYR A 92 15.77 12.77 28.64
N ARG A 93 15.64 14.09 28.51
CA ARG A 93 14.40 14.73 28.05
C ARG A 93 14.61 15.41 26.70
N ILE A 94 13.77 15.04 25.75
CA ILE A 94 13.76 15.61 24.39
C ILE A 94 12.48 16.42 24.20
N GLN A 95 12.61 17.59 23.59
CA GLN A 95 11.47 18.41 23.16
C GLN A 95 11.42 18.42 21.62
N ILE A 96 10.32 17.93 21.06
CA ILE A 96 10.06 17.99 19.63
C ILE A 96 8.97 19.04 19.39
N ARG A 97 9.31 20.10 18.67
CA ARG A 97 8.45 21.27 18.48
C ARG A 97 7.55 21.15 17.25
N GLY A 98 6.33 21.69 17.34
CA GLY A 98 5.44 21.85 16.18
C GLY A 98 4.83 20.55 15.64
N VAL A 99 4.54 19.61 16.55
CA VAL A 99 4.02 18.26 16.33
C VAL A 99 2.47 18.23 16.29
N GLY A 100 1.82 19.32 16.71
CA GLY A 100 0.40 19.39 17.10
C GLY A 100 -0.69 18.99 16.11
N ASN A 101 -0.37 18.73 14.83
CA ASN A 101 -1.36 18.26 13.84
C ASN A 101 -0.89 17.06 12.99
N GLU A 102 0.33 16.53 13.21
CA GLU A 102 0.94 15.53 12.30
C GLU A 102 1.32 14.20 12.96
N LEU A 103 1.09 14.01 14.26
CA LEU A 103 1.18 12.67 14.87
C LEU A 103 0.02 11.82 14.43
N THR A 104 0.18 11.21 13.25
CA THR A 104 -0.63 10.06 12.87
C THR A 104 -0.09 8.89 13.68
N ARG A 105 -0.67 8.64 14.85
CA ARG A 105 -0.41 7.43 15.64
C ARG A 105 -0.78 6.25 14.74
N THR A 106 0.23 5.56 14.21
CA THR A 106 0.00 4.42 13.34
C THR A 106 -0.12 3.20 14.24
N ASP A 107 -1.35 2.80 14.56
CA ASP A 107 -1.66 1.64 15.42
C ASP A 107 -1.24 0.29 14.81
N SER A 108 -0.67 0.28 13.60
CA SER A 108 -0.19 -0.93 12.93
C SER A 108 1.32 -0.85 12.74
N SER A 109 2.06 -1.44 13.67
CA SER A 109 3.46 -1.78 13.48
C SER A 109 3.60 -2.78 12.34
N SER A 110 4.27 -2.39 11.25
CA SER A 110 4.96 -3.39 10.44
C SER A 110 6.35 -2.89 10.12
N TYR A 111 7.30 -3.29 10.98
CA TYR A 111 8.73 -3.30 10.65
C TYR A 111 9.02 -4.15 9.39
N ARG A 112 8.08 -5.02 9.01
CA ARG A 112 8.19 -5.89 7.84
C ARG A 112 7.63 -5.17 6.63
N SER A 113 8.44 -5.05 5.58
CA SER A 113 7.90 -4.75 4.25
C SER A 113 6.80 -5.77 3.91
N ASP A 114 5.76 -5.40 3.17
CA ASP A 114 4.66 -6.31 2.79
C ASP A 114 5.18 -7.64 2.21
N ARG A 115 6.34 -7.59 1.56
CA ARG A 115 7.06 -8.74 1.00
C ARG A 115 7.53 -9.74 2.06
N GLU A 116 7.87 -9.26 3.26
CA GLU A 116 8.34 -10.05 4.39
C GLU A 116 7.21 -10.61 5.25
N MET A 117 5.97 -10.11 5.13
CA MET A 117 4.84 -10.63 5.91
C MET A 117 4.53 -12.10 5.60
N SER A 118 4.09 -12.86 6.61
CA SER A 118 3.58 -14.21 6.38
C SER A 118 2.24 -14.19 5.63
N LEU A 119 1.84 -15.31 5.02
CA LEU A 119 0.56 -15.40 4.31
C LEU A 119 -0.65 -15.14 5.22
N ALA A 120 -0.57 -15.55 6.50
CA ALA A 120 -1.61 -15.29 7.48
C ALA A 120 -1.72 -13.79 7.79
N MET A 121 -0.58 -13.14 8.03
CA MET A 121 -0.52 -11.69 8.28
C MET A 121 -1.03 -10.88 7.08
N LEU A 122 -0.66 -11.25 5.85
CA LEU A 122 -1.14 -10.58 4.63
C LEU A 122 -2.67 -10.70 4.50
N LYS A 123 -3.22 -11.88 4.76
CA LYS A 123 -4.67 -12.12 4.72
C LYS A 123 -5.39 -11.32 5.79
N GLU A 124 -4.86 -11.33 7.01
CA GLU A 124 -5.44 -10.59 8.14
C GLU A 124 -5.41 -9.08 7.91
N ALA A 125 -4.28 -8.52 7.46
CA ALA A 125 -4.15 -7.11 7.13
C ALA A 125 -5.10 -6.68 5.99
N ALA A 126 -5.27 -7.52 4.97
CA ALA A 126 -6.23 -7.28 3.89
C ALA A 126 -7.68 -7.28 4.41
N VAL A 127 -8.04 -8.25 5.28
CA VAL A 127 -9.37 -8.31 5.90
C VAL A 127 -9.61 -7.10 6.78
N HIS A 128 -8.65 -6.74 7.63
CA HIS A 128 -8.74 -5.57 8.50
C HIS A 128 -8.96 -4.27 7.71
N ALA A 129 -8.20 -4.07 6.62
CA ALA A 129 -8.36 -2.92 5.74
C ALA A 129 -9.75 -2.88 5.07
N ARG A 130 -10.27 -4.03 4.62
CA ARG A 130 -11.63 -4.13 4.05
C ARG A 130 -12.72 -3.87 5.07
N THR A 131 -12.65 -4.50 6.24
CA THR A 131 -13.61 -4.28 7.33
C THR A 131 -13.63 -2.81 7.74
N ARG A 132 -12.46 -2.16 7.82
CA ARG A 132 -12.38 -0.73 8.12
C ARG A 132 -13.01 0.14 7.03
N ARG A 133 -12.84 -0.22 5.76
CA ARG A 133 -13.51 0.44 4.63
C ARG A 133 -15.03 0.29 4.74
N ASP A 134 -15.50 -0.92 5.01
CA ASP A 134 -16.93 -1.22 5.15
C ASP A 134 -17.55 -0.47 6.34
N SER A 135 -16.86 -0.41 7.49
CA SER A 135 -17.34 0.32 8.67
C SER A 135 -17.44 1.83 8.42
N LEU A 136 -16.47 2.41 7.71
CA LEU A 136 -16.50 3.83 7.36
C LEU A 136 -17.61 4.15 6.35
N GLN A 137 -17.83 3.25 5.40
CA GLN A 137 -18.91 3.39 4.43
C GLN A 137 -20.28 3.33 5.12
N ALA A 138 -20.45 2.42 6.08
CA ALA A 138 -21.66 2.35 6.91
C ALA A 138 -21.84 3.62 7.77
N GLU A 139 -20.77 4.14 8.39
CA GLU A 139 -20.80 5.38 9.16
C GLU A 139 -21.23 6.58 8.30
N ALA A 140 -20.65 6.73 7.10
CA ALA A 140 -21.04 7.79 6.18
C ALA A 140 -22.52 7.68 5.75
N ALA A 141 -23.02 6.46 5.55
CA ALA A 141 -24.43 6.24 5.24
C ALA A 141 -25.34 6.65 6.41
N GLN A 142 -24.97 6.28 7.65
CA GLN A 142 -25.73 6.65 8.85
C GLN A 142 -25.77 8.17 9.06
N ILE A 143 -24.65 8.86 8.92
CA ILE A 143 -24.59 10.33 8.99
C ILE A 143 -25.51 10.97 7.94
N SER A 144 -25.55 10.40 6.73
CA SER A 144 -26.40 10.91 5.65
C SER A 144 -27.90 10.70 5.92
N VAL A 145 -28.26 9.57 6.52
CA VAL A 145 -29.66 9.25 6.91
C VAL A 145 -30.11 10.13 8.07
N ASP A 146 -29.31 10.26 9.13
CA ASP A 146 -29.61 11.13 10.29
C ASP A 146 -29.78 12.60 9.85
N ALA A 147 -28.95 13.07 8.92
CA ALA A 147 -29.11 14.39 8.33
C ALA A 147 -30.43 14.54 7.57
N LEU A 148 -30.85 13.52 6.83
CA LEU A 148 -32.09 13.53 6.07
C LEU A 148 -33.32 13.52 7.00
N ASP A 149 -33.31 12.69 8.04
CA ASP A 149 -34.40 12.61 9.02
C ASP A 149 -34.60 13.97 9.72
N ARG A 150 -33.51 14.64 10.14
CA ARG A 150 -33.56 15.98 10.73
C ARG A 150 -34.08 17.06 9.76
N ILE A 151 -33.84 16.90 8.46
CA ILE A 151 -34.39 17.81 7.43
C ILE A 151 -35.90 17.56 7.27
N LEU A 152 -36.32 16.29 7.28
CA LEU A 152 -37.72 15.87 7.09
C LEU A 152 -38.60 16.18 8.32
N GLU A 153 -38.07 16.10 9.54
CA GLU A 153 -38.79 16.41 10.78
C GLU A 153 -39.14 17.90 10.95
N GLY A 154 -38.53 18.79 10.16
CA GLY A 154 -38.78 20.23 10.23
C GLY A 154 -38.23 20.88 11.52
N PRO A 155 -38.40 22.20 11.72
CA PRO A 155 -37.76 22.95 12.80
C PRO A 155 -38.27 22.65 14.23
N GLY A 156 -39.02 21.56 14.44
CA GLY A 156 -39.65 21.20 15.70
C GLY A 156 -38.85 20.24 16.60
N GLY A 157 -37.76 19.65 16.10
CA GLY A 157 -36.88 18.78 16.87
C GLY A 157 -35.97 19.60 17.79
N GLN A 158 -36.10 19.38 19.10
CA GLN A 158 -35.36 20.10 20.14
C GLN A 158 -33.84 20.12 19.85
N LEU A 159 -33.33 21.33 19.66
CA LEU A 159 -31.91 21.66 19.66
C LEU A 159 -31.36 21.56 21.10
N GLU A 160 -31.34 20.37 21.68
CA GLU A 160 -30.61 20.11 22.92
C GLU A 160 -29.25 19.46 22.60
N ASP A 161 -28.20 20.02 23.21
CA ASP A 161 -26.81 19.57 23.19
C ASP A 161 -25.94 19.82 21.96
N SER A 162 -25.84 21.09 21.56
CA SER A 162 -24.58 21.59 20.99
C SER A 162 -24.10 22.84 21.73
N PRO A 163 -22.88 22.85 22.28
CA PRO A 163 -22.37 23.99 23.01
C PRO A 163 -21.98 25.07 21.99
N ARG A 164 -22.82 26.09 21.79
CA ARG A 164 -22.39 27.46 21.41
C ARG A 164 -23.54 28.46 21.27
N GLN A 165 -23.32 29.57 21.99
CA GLN A 165 -23.68 30.95 21.67
C GLN A 165 -25.16 31.30 21.50
N ARG A 166 -25.70 31.92 22.55
CA ARG A 166 -27.00 32.61 22.56
C ARG A 166 -26.96 33.75 21.54
N ILE A 167 -27.62 33.57 20.40
CA ILE A 167 -27.90 34.66 19.47
C ILE A 167 -29.24 35.28 19.90
N GLU A 168 -29.20 36.50 20.42
CA GLU A 168 -30.40 37.28 20.72
C GLU A 168 -31.01 37.76 19.38
N LEU A 169 -32.20 37.24 19.08
CA LEU A 169 -32.97 37.66 17.91
C LEU A 169 -33.67 38.99 18.24
N ARG A 170 -33.16 40.08 17.64
CA ARG A 170 -33.78 41.41 17.67
C ARG A 170 -35.02 41.40 16.77
N GLU A 171 -36.17 41.77 17.34
CA GLU A 171 -37.45 41.90 16.64
C GLU A 171 -37.31 42.74 15.36
N GLY A 172 -37.83 42.20 14.24
CA GLY A 172 -38.00 42.94 12.99
C GLY A 172 -37.06 42.60 11.84
N THR A 173 -36.13 41.64 12.00
CA THR A 173 -35.29 41.18 10.88
C THR A 173 -35.69 39.76 10.48
N TYR A 174 -36.58 39.63 9.49
CA TYR A 174 -36.69 38.37 8.77
C TYR A 174 -35.40 38.20 7.97
N PRO A 175 -34.59 37.15 8.18
CA PRO A 175 -33.40 36.94 7.38
C PRO A 175 -33.84 36.75 5.93
N ALA A 176 -33.53 37.74 5.11
CA ALA A 176 -33.68 37.67 3.68
C ALA A 176 -32.85 36.50 3.16
N ARG A 177 -33.50 35.57 2.45
CA ARG A 177 -32.96 34.70 1.39
C ARG A 177 -31.41 34.55 1.42
N GLY A 178 -30.88 33.57 2.16
CA GLY A 178 -29.46 33.25 2.07
C GLY A 178 -28.86 32.25 3.07
N ASP A 179 -29.32 32.20 4.32
CA ASP A 179 -28.70 31.38 5.36
C ASP A 179 -29.75 30.57 6.13
N SER A 180 -30.24 29.46 5.55
CA SER A 180 -31.12 28.56 6.29
C SER A 180 -30.28 27.73 7.28
N VAL A 181 -30.84 27.41 8.46
CA VAL A 181 -30.20 26.46 9.41
C VAL A 181 -29.87 25.14 8.72
N TYR A 182 -30.66 24.77 7.71
CA TYR A 182 -30.45 23.63 6.82
C TYR A 182 -29.18 23.75 5.97
N ASP A 183 -28.79 24.93 5.47
CA ASP A 183 -27.54 25.12 4.72
C ASP A 183 -26.30 24.81 5.58
N GLY A 184 -26.34 25.17 6.87
CA GLY A 184 -25.28 24.85 7.82
C GLY A 184 -25.14 23.35 8.10
N LEU A 185 -26.27 22.64 8.25
CA LEU A 185 -26.31 21.19 8.42
C LEU A 185 -25.82 20.48 7.17
N VAL A 186 -26.35 20.84 5.99
CA VAL A 186 -25.97 20.26 4.69
C VAL A 186 -24.48 20.44 4.44
N ARG A 187 -23.92 21.63 4.70
CA ARG A 187 -22.49 21.89 4.51
C ARG A 187 -21.60 21.06 5.44
N ARG A 188 -22.03 20.84 6.70
CA ARG A 188 -21.31 20.01 7.68
C ARG A 188 -21.35 18.54 7.31
N VAL A 189 -22.52 18.03 6.93
CA VAL A 189 -22.71 16.64 6.52
C VAL A 189 -21.91 16.37 5.25
N HIS A 190 -21.99 17.28 4.27
CA HIS A 190 -21.20 17.18 3.04
C HIS A 190 -19.70 17.15 3.32
N SER A 191 -19.18 17.98 4.23
CA SER A 191 -17.76 17.97 4.58
C SER A 191 -17.33 16.73 5.36
N GLN A 192 -18.17 16.23 6.28
CA GLN A 192 -17.91 15.00 7.04
C GLN A 192 -17.95 13.77 6.14
N VAL A 193 -19.01 13.61 5.34
CA VAL A 193 -19.16 12.50 4.38
C VAL A 193 -18.05 12.56 3.33
N GLY A 194 -17.72 13.76 2.83
CA GLY A 194 -16.60 13.95 1.90
C GLY A 194 -15.25 13.53 2.50
N ALA A 195 -15.00 13.86 3.77
CA ALA A 195 -13.80 13.43 4.48
C ALA A 195 -13.72 11.90 4.65
N ILE A 196 -14.85 11.24 4.91
CA ILE A 196 -14.93 9.77 4.97
C ILE A 196 -14.73 9.16 3.59
N ALA A 197 -15.43 9.68 2.57
CA ALA A 197 -15.34 9.21 1.19
C ALA A 197 -13.90 9.27 0.65
N GLY A 198 -13.13 10.30 1.02
CA GLY A 198 -11.71 10.40 0.66
C GLY A 198 -10.82 9.31 1.26
N ARG A 199 -11.22 8.67 2.36
CA ARG A 199 -10.45 7.59 3.03
C ARG A 199 -10.72 6.21 2.44
N ILE A 200 -11.89 6.00 1.86
CA ILE A 200 -12.31 4.73 1.24
C ILE A 200 -11.29 4.22 0.21
N PRO A 201 -10.87 4.99 -0.82
CA PRO A 201 -9.95 4.50 -1.84
C PRO A 201 -8.56 4.19 -1.26
N VAL A 202 -8.14 4.89 -0.20
CA VAL A 202 -6.87 4.63 0.48
C VAL A 202 -6.89 3.27 1.17
N LEU A 203 -7.98 2.94 1.88
CA LEU A 203 -8.15 1.66 2.55
C LEU A 203 -8.30 0.50 1.54
N GLU A 204 -8.99 0.75 0.44
CA GLU A 204 -9.11 -0.21 -0.65
C GLU A 204 -7.75 -0.51 -1.28
N ARG A 205 -6.96 0.53 -1.58
CA ARG A 205 -5.60 0.37 -2.08
C ARG A 205 -4.71 -0.41 -1.10
N ARG A 206 -4.79 -0.11 0.19
CA ARG A 206 -4.08 -0.88 1.22
C ARG A 206 -4.49 -2.35 1.19
N ALA A 207 -5.79 -2.66 1.14
CA ALA A 207 -6.25 -4.04 1.06
C ALA A 207 -5.73 -4.74 -0.21
N ASN A 208 -5.73 -4.05 -1.35
CA ASN A 208 -5.29 -4.59 -2.63
C ASN A 208 -3.79 -4.91 -2.62
N VAL A 209 -2.93 -4.05 -2.09
CA VAL A 209 -1.48 -4.30 -1.97
C VAL A 209 -1.20 -5.60 -1.19
N HIS A 210 -1.87 -5.82 -0.05
CA HIS A 210 -1.70 -7.04 0.75
C HIS A 210 -2.20 -8.29 0.01
N LEU A 211 -3.32 -8.18 -0.72
CA LEU A 211 -3.86 -9.28 -1.51
C LEU A 211 -3.01 -9.60 -2.74
N VAL A 212 -2.40 -8.59 -3.36
CA VAL A 212 -1.44 -8.75 -4.46
C VAL A 212 -0.27 -9.59 -3.97
N GLU A 213 0.36 -9.22 -2.85
CA GLU A 213 1.47 -9.99 -2.27
C GLU A 213 1.04 -11.41 -1.88
N TYR A 214 -0.18 -11.58 -1.32
CA TYR A 214 -0.73 -12.89 -1.02
C TYR A 214 -0.84 -13.78 -2.27
N HIS A 215 -1.46 -13.28 -3.34
CA HIS A 215 -1.61 -14.04 -4.57
C HIS A 215 -0.30 -14.24 -5.33
N LYS A 216 0.61 -13.26 -5.29
CA LYS A 216 1.94 -13.31 -5.92
C LYS A 216 2.76 -14.49 -5.39
N LYS A 217 2.76 -14.69 -4.06
CA LYS A 217 3.47 -15.83 -3.42
C LYS A 217 2.98 -17.18 -3.97
N TYR A 218 1.67 -17.37 -4.08
CA TYR A 218 1.10 -18.59 -4.69
C TYR A 218 1.33 -18.69 -6.20
N ALA A 219 1.20 -17.57 -6.92
CA ALA A 219 1.35 -17.54 -8.37
C ALA A 219 2.78 -17.95 -8.77
N ILE A 220 3.80 -17.45 -8.09
CA ILE A 220 5.20 -17.83 -8.36
C ILE A 220 5.44 -19.32 -8.08
N SER A 221 4.86 -19.89 -7.01
CA SER A 221 4.95 -21.33 -6.76
C SER A 221 4.32 -22.16 -7.89
N TRP A 222 3.14 -21.75 -8.38
CA TRP A 222 2.47 -22.40 -9.50
C TRP A 222 3.20 -22.22 -10.84
N ALA A 223 3.91 -21.10 -11.02
CA ALA A 223 4.65 -20.81 -12.25
C ALA A 223 5.70 -21.88 -12.56
N VAL A 224 6.28 -22.52 -11.53
CA VAL A 224 7.24 -23.63 -11.70
C VAL A 224 6.61 -24.79 -12.50
N ILE A 225 5.38 -25.18 -12.16
CA ILE A 225 4.65 -26.25 -12.87
C ILE A 225 4.38 -25.82 -14.32
N VAL A 226 3.94 -24.57 -14.50
CA VAL A 226 3.66 -24.00 -15.82
C VAL A 226 4.92 -23.99 -16.70
N PHE A 227 6.08 -23.62 -16.15
CA PHE A 227 7.34 -23.61 -16.89
C PHE A 227 7.86 -25.01 -17.23
N ILE A 228 7.65 -26.00 -16.38
CA ILE A 228 7.96 -27.41 -16.70
C ILE A 228 7.13 -27.86 -17.92
N LEU A 229 5.83 -27.57 -17.91
CA LEU A 229 4.93 -27.89 -19.03
C LEU A 229 5.33 -27.12 -20.30
N LEU A 230 5.73 -25.85 -20.18
CA LEU A 230 6.17 -25.04 -21.32
C LEU A 230 7.51 -25.52 -21.89
N GLY A 231 8.40 -26.03 -21.05
CA GLY A 231 9.74 -26.48 -21.45
C GLY A 231 9.72 -27.72 -22.34
N ALA A 232 8.80 -28.65 -22.11
CA ALA A 232 8.68 -29.90 -22.88
C ALA A 232 8.47 -29.69 -24.40
N PRO A 233 7.47 -28.91 -24.88
CA PRO A 233 7.30 -28.64 -26.31
C PRO A 233 8.46 -27.84 -26.88
N LEU A 234 9.04 -26.93 -26.11
CA LEU A 234 10.16 -26.10 -26.55
C LEU A 234 11.42 -26.96 -26.80
N ALA A 235 11.70 -27.91 -25.92
CA ALA A 235 12.83 -28.84 -26.05
C ALA A 235 12.70 -29.75 -27.28
N VAL A 236 11.49 -30.30 -27.52
CA VAL A 236 11.25 -31.20 -28.67
C VAL A 236 11.27 -30.44 -30.01
N ARG A 237 10.84 -29.17 -30.03
CA ARG A 237 10.77 -28.36 -31.26
C ARG A 237 12.15 -27.96 -31.79
N PHE A 238 13.14 -27.77 -30.92
CA PHE A 238 14.47 -27.26 -31.28
C PHE A 238 15.62 -28.24 -30.93
N PRO A 239 15.63 -29.47 -31.46
CA PRO A 239 16.59 -30.51 -31.04
C PRO A 239 18.04 -30.23 -31.46
N ARG A 240 18.30 -29.26 -32.35
CA ARG A 240 19.65 -28.90 -32.85
C ARG A 240 20.12 -27.50 -32.44
N GLY A 241 19.37 -26.78 -31.61
CA GLY A 241 19.67 -25.39 -31.24
C GLY A 241 20.91 -25.18 -30.36
N GLY A 242 21.52 -26.27 -29.86
CA GLY A 242 22.56 -26.21 -28.85
C GLY A 242 22.04 -25.69 -27.50
N VAL A 243 22.88 -25.81 -26.47
CA VAL A 243 22.54 -25.37 -25.11
C VAL A 243 22.27 -23.86 -25.05
N GLY A 244 22.98 -23.06 -25.86
CA GLY A 244 22.85 -21.60 -25.90
C GLY A 244 21.48 -21.09 -26.34
N LEU A 245 20.85 -21.72 -27.36
CA LEU A 245 19.50 -21.32 -27.81
C LEU A 245 18.46 -21.57 -26.72
N VAL A 246 18.55 -22.70 -26.01
CA VAL A 246 17.62 -23.04 -24.93
C VAL A 246 17.76 -22.07 -23.75
N ILE A 247 19.00 -21.72 -23.38
CA ILE A 247 19.26 -20.72 -22.34
C ILE A 247 18.69 -19.35 -22.75
N ALA A 248 18.97 -18.88 -23.96
CA ALA A 248 18.49 -17.58 -24.43
C ALA A 248 16.95 -17.53 -24.50
N ALA A 249 16.32 -18.59 -25.00
CA ALA A 249 14.86 -18.71 -25.01
C ALA A 249 14.27 -18.71 -23.60
N SER A 250 14.90 -19.41 -22.65
CA SER A 250 14.47 -19.44 -21.24
C SER A 250 14.53 -18.07 -20.59
N ILE A 251 15.62 -17.32 -20.82
CA ILE A 251 15.76 -15.92 -20.33
C ILE A 251 14.66 -15.04 -20.92
N GLY A 252 14.39 -15.15 -22.22
CA GLY A 252 13.33 -14.37 -22.88
C GLY A 252 11.94 -14.68 -22.32
N ILE A 253 11.61 -15.96 -22.15
CA ILE A 253 10.34 -16.43 -21.56
C ILE A 253 10.20 -15.89 -20.13
N PHE A 254 11.26 -15.99 -19.33
CA PHE A 254 11.27 -15.51 -17.95
C PHE A 254 11.10 -13.99 -17.88
N ALA A 255 11.75 -13.24 -18.77
CA ALA A 255 11.61 -11.78 -18.84
C ALA A 255 10.17 -11.36 -19.19
N VAL A 256 9.52 -12.03 -20.15
CA VAL A 256 8.11 -11.77 -20.49
C VAL A 256 7.19 -12.10 -19.32
N TYR A 257 7.44 -13.21 -18.61
CA TYR A 257 6.66 -13.57 -17.43
C TYR A 257 6.79 -12.50 -16.33
N TYR A 258 8.00 -12.07 -16.00
CA TYR A 258 8.24 -11.06 -14.99
C TYR A 258 7.69 -9.69 -15.37
N ALA A 259 7.78 -9.29 -16.64
CA ALA A 259 7.15 -8.07 -17.13
C ALA A 259 5.62 -8.11 -16.94
N GLY A 260 5.00 -9.26 -17.22
CA GLY A 260 3.58 -9.48 -16.95
C GLY A 260 3.23 -9.39 -15.46
N LEU A 261 4.08 -9.94 -14.59
CA LEU A 261 3.88 -9.89 -13.14
C LEU A 261 3.97 -8.45 -12.60
N ILE A 262 4.98 -7.69 -13.01
CA ILE A 262 5.17 -6.27 -12.64
C ILE A 262 4.00 -5.42 -13.16
N GLY A 263 3.59 -5.64 -14.42
CA GLY A 263 2.45 -4.94 -15.00
C GLY A 263 1.13 -5.26 -14.27
N GLY A 264 0.91 -6.53 -13.91
CA GLY A 264 -0.24 -6.94 -13.12
C GLY A 264 -0.26 -6.29 -11.72
N GLU A 265 0.89 -6.21 -11.06
CA GLU A 265 1.03 -5.58 -9.74
C GLU A 265 0.62 -4.11 -9.79
N SER A 266 1.16 -3.35 -10.74
CA SER A 266 0.80 -1.94 -10.93
C SER A 266 -0.71 -1.74 -11.16
N LEU A 267 -1.34 -2.59 -11.97
CA LEU A 267 -2.77 -2.49 -12.27
C LEU A 267 -3.67 -2.86 -11.09
N ALA A 268 -3.25 -3.79 -10.25
CA ALA A 268 -3.99 -4.16 -9.06
C ALA A 268 -3.82 -3.15 -7.92
N ASP A 269 -2.63 -2.56 -7.78
CA ASP A 269 -2.34 -1.52 -6.78
C ASP A 269 -3.13 -0.23 -7.05
N GLU A 270 -3.45 0.06 -8.31
CA GLU A 270 -4.33 1.17 -8.69
C GLU A 270 -5.83 0.82 -8.57
N SER A 271 -6.17 -0.39 -8.13
CA SER A 271 -7.54 -0.91 -8.04
C SER A 271 -8.25 -1.01 -9.40
N THR A 272 -7.50 -1.02 -10.51
CA THR A 272 -8.02 -1.18 -11.88
C THR A 272 -8.39 -2.64 -12.16
N LEU A 273 -7.58 -3.58 -11.66
CA LEU A 273 -7.84 -5.01 -11.73
C LEU A 273 -7.95 -5.63 -10.34
N PRO A 274 -8.83 -6.62 -10.14
CA PRO A 274 -8.82 -7.39 -8.91
C PRO A 274 -7.46 -8.06 -8.69
N PRO A 275 -6.87 -8.03 -7.48
CA PRO A 275 -5.56 -8.61 -7.19
C PRO A 275 -5.37 -10.06 -7.65
N TRP A 276 -6.42 -10.88 -7.51
CA TRP A 276 -6.40 -12.28 -7.93
C TRP A 276 -6.31 -12.44 -9.45
N VAL A 277 -6.95 -11.58 -10.24
CA VAL A 277 -6.86 -11.64 -11.72
C VAL A 277 -5.46 -11.24 -12.15
N ALA A 278 -4.98 -10.12 -11.61
CA ALA A 278 -3.71 -9.54 -12.03
C ALA A 278 -2.52 -10.47 -11.78
N MET A 279 -2.48 -11.13 -10.62
CA MET A 279 -1.37 -12.03 -10.25
C MET A 279 -1.43 -13.38 -10.96
N TRP A 280 -2.62 -13.86 -11.33
CA TRP A 280 -2.78 -15.17 -11.97
C TRP A 280 -2.79 -15.10 -13.51
N ALA A 281 -3.03 -13.93 -14.09
CA ALA A 281 -3.08 -13.75 -15.54
C ALA A 281 -1.82 -14.25 -16.27
N PRO A 282 -0.58 -13.98 -15.81
CA PRO A 282 0.63 -14.52 -16.45
C PRO A 282 0.65 -16.06 -16.45
N ASN A 283 0.29 -16.69 -15.32
CA ASN A 283 0.25 -18.15 -15.22
C ASN A 283 -0.77 -18.76 -16.17
N VAL A 284 -1.98 -18.20 -16.23
CA VAL A 284 -3.04 -18.69 -17.12
C VAL A 284 -2.62 -18.56 -18.59
N LEU A 285 -2.03 -17.42 -18.96
CA LEU A 285 -1.54 -17.18 -20.31
C LEU A 285 -0.45 -18.19 -20.70
N PHE A 286 0.56 -18.38 -19.86
CA PHE A 286 1.67 -19.30 -20.14
C PHE A 286 1.21 -20.76 -20.11
N LEU A 287 0.27 -21.11 -19.24
CA LEU A 287 -0.34 -22.45 -19.21
C LEU A 287 -1.08 -22.73 -20.52
N PHE A 288 -1.83 -21.76 -21.04
CA PHE A 288 -2.50 -21.91 -22.34
C PHE A 288 -1.49 -22.13 -23.47
N VAL A 289 -0.40 -21.36 -23.49
CA VAL A 289 0.68 -21.53 -24.47
C VAL A 289 1.36 -22.90 -24.32
N ALA A 290 1.63 -23.35 -23.10
CA ALA A 290 2.21 -24.64 -22.81
C ALA A 290 1.33 -25.79 -23.33
N LEU A 291 0.04 -25.79 -22.96
CA LEU A 291 -0.93 -26.81 -23.40
C LEU A 291 -1.11 -26.80 -24.92
N TRP A 292 -1.16 -25.61 -25.53
CA TRP A 292 -1.20 -25.47 -26.98
C TRP A 292 0.04 -26.10 -27.63
N GLY A 293 1.23 -25.82 -27.10
CA GLY A 293 2.49 -26.42 -27.53
C GLY A 293 2.48 -27.94 -27.42
N LEU A 294 2.09 -28.50 -26.26
CA LEU A 294 1.99 -29.95 -26.04
C LEU A 294 1.06 -30.62 -27.06
N SER A 295 -0.09 -30.02 -27.33
CA SER A 295 -1.08 -30.57 -28.28
C SER A 295 -0.57 -30.70 -29.72
N ARG A 296 0.52 -29.98 -30.05
CA ARG A 296 1.14 -29.98 -31.38
C ARG A 296 2.28 -30.98 -31.52
N ILE A 297 2.94 -31.38 -30.43
CA ILE A 297 4.09 -32.30 -30.44
C ILE A 297 3.73 -33.61 -31.17
N GLY A 298 2.54 -34.17 -30.91
CA GLY A 298 2.11 -35.44 -31.50
C GLY A 298 1.66 -35.38 -32.97
N LYS A 299 1.48 -34.19 -33.56
CA LYS A 299 0.95 -34.02 -34.93
C LYS A 299 2.02 -33.69 -35.97
N GLU A 300 3.22 -33.30 -35.54
CA GLU A 300 4.28 -32.75 -36.41
C GLU A 300 5.60 -33.53 -36.28
N ALA A 301 5.56 -34.82 -35.95
CA ALA A 301 6.74 -35.69 -35.85
C ALA A 301 7.50 -35.93 -37.18
N ALA A 302 7.22 -35.17 -38.23
CA ALA A 302 7.79 -35.36 -39.56
C ALA A 302 8.07 -34.04 -40.30
N THR A 303 8.94 -33.18 -39.77
CA THR A 303 9.77 -32.30 -40.64
C THR A 303 11.13 -32.05 -40.00
N THR A 304 12.04 -32.97 -40.27
CA THR A 304 13.48 -32.85 -40.01
C THR A 304 14.14 -31.91 -41.02
N ARG A 305 13.88 -30.60 -40.95
CA ARG A 305 14.72 -29.59 -41.65
C ARG A 305 14.49 -28.21 -41.05
N GLY A 306 15.54 -27.69 -40.40
CA GLY A 306 15.58 -26.31 -39.88
C GLY A 306 15.37 -26.23 -38.36
N GLY A 307 16.45 -26.01 -37.62
CA GLY A 307 16.45 -25.77 -36.17
C GLY A 307 17.27 -24.54 -35.80
N GLY A 308 17.46 -23.61 -36.75
CA GLY A 308 18.23 -22.38 -36.57
C GLY A 308 17.39 -21.24 -36.01
N TRP A 309 18.05 -20.15 -35.61
CA TRP A 309 17.43 -18.90 -35.15
C TRP A 309 16.42 -18.34 -36.16
N ASP A 310 16.70 -18.50 -37.46
CA ASP A 310 15.84 -18.04 -38.54
C ASP A 310 14.49 -18.78 -38.55
N ASP A 311 14.48 -20.10 -38.31
CA ASP A 311 13.25 -20.90 -38.26
C ASP A 311 12.39 -20.57 -37.03
N MET A 312 13.04 -20.25 -35.90
CA MET A 312 12.38 -19.77 -34.71
C MET A 312 11.70 -18.42 -34.97
N TRP A 313 12.42 -17.48 -35.59
CA TRP A 313 11.89 -16.15 -35.92
C TRP A 313 10.76 -16.22 -36.97
N HIS A 314 10.89 -17.08 -37.98
CA HIS A 314 9.84 -17.34 -38.97
C HIS A 314 8.60 -18.00 -38.34
N SER A 315 8.78 -18.88 -37.36
CA SER A 315 7.67 -19.50 -36.62
C SER A 315 6.94 -18.48 -35.73
N ILE A 316 7.69 -17.62 -35.01
CA ILE A 316 7.13 -16.54 -34.18
C ILE A 316 6.37 -15.54 -35.06
N LYS A 317 6.97 -15.09 -36.16
CA LYS A 317 6.31 -14.21 -37.15
C LYS A 317 5.08 -14.87 -37.77
N GLY A 318 5.16 -16.16 -38.09
CA GLY A 318 4.04 -16.94 -38.64
C GLY A 318 2.88 -17.11 -37.65
N LEU A 319 3.17 -17.21 -36.35
CA LEU A 319 2.17 -17.23 -35.27
C LEU A 319 1.49 -15.87 -35.12
N LEU A 320 2.27 -14.78 -35.09
CA LEU A 320 1.77 -13.41 -34.97
C LEU A 320 1.00 -12.93 -36.20
N ALA A 321 1.34 -13.42 -37.41
CA ALA A 321 0.67 -13.04 -38.66
C ALA A 321 -0.59 -13.87 -38.99
N ARG A 322 -0.93 -14.90 -38.22
CA ARG A 322 -2.06 -15.81 -38.52
C ARG A 322 -3.47 -15.35 -38.12
N PRO A 323 -3.73 -14.35 -37.24
CA PRO A 323 -5.12 -13.97 -36.97
C PRO A 323 -5.78 -13.20 -38.13
N VAL A 324 -5.02 -12.66 -39.09
CA VAL A 324 -5.59 -11.83 -40.18
C VAL A 324 -6.04 -12.65 -41.39
N ARG A 325 -5.57 -13.89 -41.57
CA ARG A 325 -5.76 -14.62 -42.83
C ARG A 325 -7.00 -15.52 -42.88
N ARG A 326 -7.72 -15.70 -41.77
CA ARG A 326 -8.98 -16.47 -41.73
C ARG A 326 -10.24 -15.66 -42.07
N LEU A 327 -10.19 -14.33 -42.01
CA LEU A 327 -11.34 -13.47 -42.34
C LEU A 327 -11.46 -13.14 -43.83
N ARG A 328 -10.41 -13.34 -44.64
CA ARG A 328 -10.43 -13.00 -46.08
C ARG A 328 -10.83 -14.18 -47.00
N ARG A 329 -11.33 -15.28 -46.44
CA ARG A 329 -11.79 -16.45 -47.24
C ARG A 329 -13.31 -16.65 -47.22
N SER A 330 -14.07 -15.82 -46.51
CA SER A 330 -15.54 -15.85 -46.54
C SER A 330 -16.17 -14.89 -47.56
N GLU A 331 -15.39 -14.05 -48.25
CA GLU A 331 -15.89 -13.12 -49.28
C GLU A 331 -15.63 -13.61 -50.73
N ALA A 332 -15.23 -14.88 -50.90
CA ALA A 332 -15.00 -15.47 -52.23
C ALA A 332 -15.80 -16.78 -52.39
N ARG A 333 -17.12 -16.70 -52.15
CA ARG A 333 -18.10 -17.67 -52.62
C ARG A 333 -19.28 -16.96 -53.25
#